data_AF-A0A9Q3PYZ7-F1
#
_entry.id   AF-A0A9Q3PYZ7-F1
#
_cell.length_a   1.000
_cell.length_b   1.000
_cell.length_c   1.000
_cell.angle_alpha   90.00
_cell.angle_beta   90.00
_cell.angle_gamma   90.00
#
_symmetry.space_group_name_H-M   'P 1'
#
loop_
_entity.id
_entity.type
_entity.pdbx_description
1 polymer ?
#
loop_
_entity_poly.entity_id
_entity_poly.type
_entity_poly.pdbx_seq_one_letter_code
_entity_poly.pdbx_strand_id
1 'polypeptide(L)'
;MKEADSFDGTQDLKLRGFIQSCQLIFHNDPENFFCDRKKVLYSTSFLTGRSGKWIEPYLSNITNEDPSYLLNNWQLFETQLFTLFGDPNEVRKAKQELDNLRMKESGHVSFYIVDFRSLM
;
A
#
# COMPACT_ATOMS: atom_id res chain seq x y z
N MET A 1 0.81 -19.66 3.50
CA MET A 1 1.04 -18.33 2.91
C MET A 1 0.64 -17.30 3.95
N LYS A 2 1.46 -16.28 4.25
CA LYS A 2 1.05 -15.20 5.15
C LYS A 2 -0.03 -14.37 4.44
N GLU A 3 -1.12 -14.05 5.12
CA GLU A 3 -2.18 -13.20 4.58
C GLU A 3 -1.75 -11.73 4.63
N ALA A 4 -2.32 -10.89 3.75
CA ALA A 4 -2.13 -9.46 3.82
C ALA A 4 -2.87 -8.88 5.04
N ASP A 5 -2.31 -7.83 5.63
CA ASP A 5 -3.01 -7.08 6.68
C ASP A 5 -4.23 -6.36 6.08
N SER A 6 -5.35 -6.31 6.79
CA SER A 6 -6.52 -5.57 6.30
C SER A 6 -6.30 -4.06 6.39
N PHE A 7 -6.79 -3.32 5.39
CA PHE A 7 -6.73 -1.86 5.35
C PHE A 7 -8.14 -1.27 5.30
N ASP A 8 -8.49 -0.39 6.25
CA ASP A 8 -9.84 0.17 6.39
C ASP A 8 -10.02 1.58 5.79
N GLY A 9 -8.93 2.19 5.33
CA GLY A 9 -8.93 3.56 4.79
C GLY A 9 -8.97 4.68 5.84
N THR A 10 -8.61 4.42 7.10
CA THR A 10 -8.62 5.44 8.17
C THR A 10 -7.24 5.95 8.60
N GLN A 11 -6.19 5.14 8.39
CA GLN A 11 -4.83 5.44 8.85
C GLN A 11 -3.87 5.42 7.68
N ASP A 12 -3.57 6.60 7.14
CA ASP A 12 -2.73 6.77 5.95
C ASP A 12 -1.36 6.08 6.10
N LEU A 13 -0.78 6.11 7.30
CA LEU A 13 0.50 5.45 7.61
C LEU A 13 0.47 3.92 7.43
N LYS A 14 -0.71 3.29 7.54
CA LYS A 14 -0.88 1.84 7.34
C LYS A 14 -1.01 1.45 5.87
N LEU A 15 -1.31 2.40 4.98
CA LEU A 15 -1.47 2.11 3.56
C LEU A 15 -0.18 1.55 2.95
N ARG A 16 0.97 2.17 3.26
CA ARG A 16 2.28 1.72 2.77
C ARG A 16 2.60 0.29 3.22
N GLY A 17 2.32 -0.03 4.48
CA GLY A 17 2.51 -1.38 5.03
C GLY A 17 1.60 -2.40 4.34
N PHE A 18 0.33 -2.06 4.10
CA PHE A 18 -0.61 -2.90 3.36
C PHE A 18 -0.12 -3.22 1.94
N ILE A 19 0.29 -2.21 1.19
CA ILE A 19 0.80 -2.35 -0.18
C ILE A 19 2.07 -3.22 -0.21
N GLN A 20 3.02 -2.98 0.72
CA GLN A 20 4.24 -3.78 0.83
C GLN A 20 3.94 -5.26 1.15
N SER A 21 3.00 -5.52 2.06
CA SER A 21 2.55 -6.88 2.37
C SER A 21 1.98 -7.58 1.12
N CYS A 22 1.14 -6.89 0.35
CA CYS A 22 0.60 -7.42 -0.92
C CYS A 22 1.72 -7.72 -1.93
N GLN A 23 2.64 -6.77 -2.15
CA GLN A 23 3.76 -6.94 -3.08
C GLN A 23 4.65 -8.14 -2.69
N LEU A 24 4.93 -8.32 -1.39
CA LEU A 24 5.71 -9.45 -0.90
C LEU A 24 5.01 -10.79 -1.22
N ILE A 25 3.69 -10.87 -1.04
CA ILE A 25 2.91 -12.06 -1.37
C ILE A 25 2.97 -12.34 -2.87
N PHE A 26 2.81 -11.32 -3.72
CA PHE A 26 2.85 -11.48 -5.18
C PHE A 26 4.21 -11.98 -5.67
N HIS A 27 5.30 -11.48 -5.10
CA HIS A 27 6.65 -11.91 -5.46
C HIS A 27 6.96 -13.34 -4.97
N ASN A 28 6.38 -13.74 -3.84
CA ASN A 28 6.57 -15.10 -3.30
C ASN A 28 5.74 -16.16 -4.04
N ASP A 29 4.68 -15.77 -4.74
CA ASP A 29 3.79 -16.68 -5.47
C ASP A 29 3.45 -16.15 -6.88
N PRO A 30 4.45 -16.05 -7.78
CA PRO A 30 4.25 -15.49 -9.10
C PRO A 30 3.29 -16.31 -9.97
N GLU A 31 3.15 -17.62 -9.70
CA GLU A 31 2.22 -18.50 -10.41
C GLU A 31 0.76 -18.19 -10.07
N ASN A 32 0.44 -17.83 -8.82
CA ASN A 32 -0.91 -17.38 -8.49
C ASN A 32 -1.14 -15.90 -8.83
N PHE A 33 -0.09 -15.08 -8.89
CA PHE A 33 -0.18 -13.63 -9.14
C PHE A 33 0.40 -13.19 -10.50
N PHE A 34 0.25 -14.04 -11.52
CA PHE A 34 0.82 -13.83 -12.86
C PHE A 34 0.26 -12.62 -13.64
N CYS A 35 -0.89 -12.07 -13.23
CA CYS A 35 -1.48 -10.90 -13.87
C CYS A 35 -2.01 -9.90 -12.83
N ASP A 36 -2.09 -8.65 -13.26
CA ASP A 36 -2.51 -7.54 -12.39
C ASP A 36 -3.93 -7.72 -11.88
N ARG A 37 -4.83 -8.32 -12.66
CA ARG A 37 -6.18 -8.62 -12.18
C ARG A 37 -6.19 -9.45 -10.91
N LYS A 38 -5.38 -10.52 -10.86
CA LYS A 38 -5.30 -11.37 -9.67
C LYS A 38 -4.72 -10.62 -8.47
N LYS A 39 -3.71 -9.76 -8.69
CA LYS A 39 -3.13 -8.90 -7.65
C LYS A 39 -4.18 -7.95 -7.07
N VAL A 40 -4.89 -7.22 -7.93
CA VAL A 40 -5.90 -6.25 -7.52
C VAL A 40 -7.06 -6.93 -6.80
N LEU A 41 -7.55 -8.07 -7.30
CA LEU A 41 -8.64 -8.82 -6.66
C LEU A 41 -8.23 -9.34 -5.28
N TYR A 42 -7.02 -9.86 -5.14
CA TYR A 42 -6.49 -10.28 -3.86
C TYR A 42 -6.38 -9.11 -2.88
N SER A 43 -5.74 -8.00 -3.26
CA SER A 43 -5.66 -6.84 -2.37
C SER A 43 -7.04 -6.30 -2.00
N THR A 44 -7.99 -6.33 -2.92
CA THR A 44 -9.36 -5.89 -2.67
C THR A 44 -10.07 -6.73 -1.60
N SER A 45 -9.79 -8.03 -1.48
CA SER A 45 -10.41 -8.84 -0.42
C SER A 45 -9.97 -8.46 1.00
N PHE A 46 -8.88 -7.68 1.13
CA PHE A 46 -8.38 -7.16 2.40
C PHE A 46 -8.72 -5.68 2.61
N LEU A 47 -9.42 -5.04 1.66
CA LEU A 47 -9.98 -3.70 1.86
C LEU A 47 -11.26 -3.80 2.69
N THR A 48 -11.33 -2.98 3.74
CA THR A 48 -12.44 -2.97 4.70
C THR A 48 -12.90 -1.53 4.94
N GLY A 49 -13.93 -1.31 5.75
CA GLY A 49 -14.31 0.05 6.17
C GLY A 49 -14.55 1.01 4.99
N ARG A 50 -13.82 2.13 4.95
CA ARG A 50 -13.96 3.17 3.92
C ARG A 50 -13.32 2.75 2.59
N SER A 51 -12.17 2.08 2.62
CA SER A 51 -11.50 1.59 1.40
C SER A 51 -12.33 0.49 0.72
N GLY A 52 -12.97 -0.38 1.50
CA GLY A 52 -13.92 -1.38 1.00
C GLY A 52 -15.14 -0.75 0.30
N LYS A 53 -15.73 0.29 0.90
CA LYS A 53 -16.84 1.05 0.27
C LYS A 53 -16.44 1.75 -1.02
N TRP A 54 -15.19 2.21 -1.11
CA TRP A 54 -14.68 2.86 -2.32
C TRP A 54 -14.54 1.89 -3.49
N ILE A 55 -14.09 0.66 -3.24
CA ILE A 55 -13.83 -0.33 -4.29
C ILE A 55 -15.11 -1.09 -4.71
N GLU A 56 -16.12 -1.15 -3.85
CA GLU A 56 -17.39 -1.87 -4.07
C GLU A 56 -18.06 -1.60 -5.44
N PRO A 57 -18.18 -0.34 -5.94
CA PRO A 57 -18.81 -0.09 -7.23
C PRO A 57 -18.06 -0.72 -8.41
N TYR A 58 -16.75 -0.94 -8.27
CA TYR A 58 -15.92 -1.56 -9.30
C TYR A 58 -16.07 -3.09 -9.31
N LEU A 59 -16.45 -3.69 -8.18
CA LEU A 59 -16.65 -5.13 -8.02
C LEU A 59 -17.99 -5.63 -8.56
N SER A 60 -18.98 -4.75 -8.73
CA SER A 60 -20.31 -5.10 -9.24
C SER A 60 -20.30 -5.82 -10.60
N ASN A 61 -19.23 -5.64 -11.39
CA ASN A 61 -19.05 -6.23 -12.71
C ASN A 61 -17.84 -7.18 -12.78
N ILE A 62 -17.42 -7.75 -11.65
CA ILE A 62 -16.20 -8.57 -11.55
C ILE A 62 -16.20 -9.80 -12.47
N THR A 63 -17.37 -10.32 -12.83
CA THR A 63 -17.53 -11.48 -13.72
C THR A 63 -17.68 -11.13 -15.20
N ASN A 64 -17.80 -9.84 -15.57
CA ASN A 64 -17.91 -9.43 -16.96
C ASN A 64 -16.59 -9.62 -17.72
N GLU A 65 -16.70 -9.82 -19.03
CA GLU A 65 -15.56 -9.95 -19.95
C GLU A 65 -14.73 -8.67 -20.06
N ASP A 66 -15.33 -7.51 -19.79
CA ASP A 66 -14.68 -6.20 -19.70
C ASP A 66 -14.83 -5.62 -18.27
N PRO A 67 -13.99 -6.05 -17.32
CA PRO A 67 -13.98 -5.51 -15.97
C PRO A 67 -13.45 -4.08 -15.97
N SER A 68 -13.80 -3.30 -14.96
CA SER A 68 -13.28 -1.94 -14.80
C SER A 68 -11.76 -1.89 -15.00
N TYR A 69 -11.28 -0.88 -15.73
CA TYR A 69 -9.87 -0.59 -15.96
C TYR A 69 -9.04 -0.58 -14.66
N LEU A 70 -9.65 -0.20 -13.53
CA LEU A 70 -9.04 -0.23 -12.20
C LEU A 70 -8.70 -1.64 -11.73
N LEU A 71 -9.56 -2.64 -12.04
CA LEU A 71 -9.36 -4.03 -11.60
C LEU A 71 -8.30 -4.77 -12.42
N ASN A 72 -7.93 -4.27 -13.60
CA ASN A 72 -6.99 -4.95 -14.51
C ASN A 72 -5.59 -4.33 -14.50
N ASN A 73 -5.33 -3.31 -13.67
CA ASN A 73 -4.07 -2.60 -13.65
C ASN A 73 -3.63 -2.31 -12.21
N TRP A 74 -2.58 -3.00 -11.77
CA TRP A 74 -2.07 -2.89 -10.40
C TRP A 74 -1.57 -1.47 -10.11
N GLN A 75 -0.78 -0.91 -11.03
CA GLN A 75 -0.18 0.42 -10.87
C GLN A 75 -1.25 1.50 -10.67
N LEU A 76 -2.34 1.40 -11.42
CA LEU A 76 -3.43 2.35 -11.33
C LEU A 76 -4.25 2.19 -10.04
N PHE A 77 -4.52 0.93 -9.65
CA PHE A 77 -5.15 0.62 -8.37
C PHE A 77 -4.35 1.19 -7.18
N GLU A 78 -3.04 0.93 -7.16
CA GLU A 78 -2.11 1.46 -6.15
C GLU A 78 -2.10 2.99 -6.14
N THR A 79 -2.01 3.62 -7.32
CA THR A 79 -2.02 5.09 -7.45
C THR A 79 -3.32 5.70 -6.89
N GLN A 80 -4.47 5.10 -7.20
CA GLN A 80 -5.77 5.57 -6.69
C GLN A 80 -5.88 5.39 -5.17
N LEU A 81 -5.39 4.28 -4.63
CA LEU A 81 -5.34 4.06 -3.18
C LEU A 81 -4.52 5.15 -2.49
N PHE A 82 -3.31 5.46 -2.97
CA PHE A 82 -2.48 6.53 -2.41
C PHE A 82 -3.09 7.92 -2.60
N THR A 83 -3.79 8.15 -3.71
CA THR A 83 -4.46 9.44 -3.96
C THR A 83 -5.61 9.68 -2.98
N LEU A 84 -6.35 8.62 -2.63
CA LEU A 84 -7.55 8.72 -1.80
C LEU A 84 -7.30 8.55 -0.30
N PHE A 85 -6.33 7.71 0.07
CA PHE A 85 -6.06 7.30 1.45
C PHE A 85 -4.60 7.47 1.87
N GLY A 86 -3.74 7.98 1.00
CA GLY A 86 -2.37 8.35 1.35
C GLY A 86 -2.31 9.72 2.01
N ASP A 87 -1.23 9.97 2.74
CA ASP A 87 -1.00 11.28 3.35
C ASP A 87 -0.56 12.27 2.25
N PRO A 88 -1.34 13.34 1.97
CA PRO A 88 -0.98 14.32 0.94
C PRO A 88 0.31 15.09 1.28
N ASN A 89 0.75 15.04 2.53
CA ASN A 89 1.97 15.67 3.01
C ASN A 89 3.11 14.67 3.26
N GLU A 90 3.00 13.40 2.85
CA GLU A 90 4.00 12.35 3.15
C GLU A 90 5.43 12.82 2.83
N VAL A 91 5.65 13.33 1.61
CA VAL A 91 6.96 13.84 1.17
C VAL A 91 7.43 15.03 2.01
N ARG A 92 6.52 15.95 2.32
CA ARG A 92 6.86 17.14 3.14
C ARG A 92 7.22 16.74 4.57
N LYS A 93 6.47 15.80 5.16
CA LYS A 93 6.74 15.26 6.50
C LYS A 93 8.07 14.51 6.52
N ALA A 94 8.31 13.61 5.56
CA ALA A 94 9.57 12.88 5.44
C ALA A 94 10.76 13.85 5.34
N LYS A 95 10.64 14.91 4.53
CA LYS A 95 11.67 15.96 4.46
C LYS A 95 11.87 16.69 5.78
N GLN A 96 10.78 17.10 6.45
CA GLN A 96 10.87 17.77 7.75
C GLN A 96 11.48 16.86 8.82
N GLU A 97 11.16 15.57 8.83
CA GLU A 97 11.74 14.59 9.74
C GLU A 97 13.23 14.37 9.44
N LEU A 98 13.61 14.30 8.16
CA LEU A 98 15.00 14.21 7.73
C LEU A 98 15.83 15.43 8.16
N ASP A 99 15.30 16.64 7.97
CA ASP A 99 15.94 17.90 8.37
C ASP A 99 16.19 17.96 9.89
N ASN A 100 15.28 17.35 10.66
CA ASN A 100 15.34 17.29 12.13
C ASN A 100 16.06 16.03 12.67
N LEU A 101 16.38 15.05 11.81
CA LEU A 101 16.98 13.79 12.24
C LEU A 101 18.41 14.04 12.74
N ARG A 102 18.66 13.71 14.01
CA ARG A 102 19.97 13.83 14.65
C ARG A 102 20.29 12.55 15.41
N MET A 103 21.53 12.07 15.27
CA MET A 103 22.04 11.02 16.14
C MET A 103 22.20 11.59 17.56
N LYS A 104 21.53 10.99 18.54
CA LYS A 104 21.67 11.37 19.94
C LYS A 104 23.08 11.02 20.44
N GLU A 105 23.59 11.79 21.40
CA GLU A 105 24.93 11.60 21.97
C GLU A 105 25.12 10.21 22.61
N SER A 106 24.05 9.64 23.18
CA SER A 106 24.00 8.27 23.70
C SER A 106 23.39 7.25 22.73
N GLY A 107 23.13 7.64 21.49
CA GLY A 107 22.46 6.82 20.48
C GLY A 107 23.43 5.91 19.71
N HIS A 108 22.95 4.75 19.28
CA HIS A 108 23.69 3.88 18.37
C HIS A 108 23.54 4.35 16.93
N VAL A 109 24.67 4.37 16.19
CA VAL A 109 24.72 4.70 14.76
C VAL A 109 23.74 3.82 13.94
N SER A 110 23.57 2.55 14.32
CA SER A 110 22.65 1.63 13.65
C SER A 110 21.20 2.12 13.68
N PHE A 111 20.73 2.71 14.78
CA PHE A 111 19.37 3.25 14.88
C PHE A 111 19.19 4.49 14.00
N TYR A 112 20.16 5.40 14.02
CA TYR A 112 20.14 6.56 13.13
C TYR A 112 20.08 6.15 11.64
N ILE A 113 20.87 5.15 11.24
CA ILE A 113 20.86 4.65 9.86
C ILE A 113 19.51 4.03 9.49
N VAL A 114 18.87 3.30 10.40
CA VAL A 114 17.53 2.73 10.18
C VAL A 114 16.50 3.83 10.01
N ASP A 115 16.48 4.81 10.92
CA ASP A 115 15.54 5.94 10.87
C ASP A 115 15.73 6.75 9.58
N PHE A 116 16.98 7.08 9.23
CA PHE A 116 17.33 7.80 8.01
C PHE A 116 16.84 7.07 6.75
N ARG A 117 17.05 5.75 6.67
CA ARG A 117 16.61 4.94 5.52
C ARG A 117 15.11 4.79 5.43
N SER A 118 14.38 4.92 6.53
CA SER A 118 12.91 4.85 6.52
C SER A 118 12.26 6.11 5.96
N LEU A 119 13.01 7.22 5.89
CA LEU A 119 12.56 8.53 5.43
C LEU A 119 12.97 8.91 4.00
N MET A 120 13.83 8.10 3.36
CA MET A 120 14.28 8.29 1.97
C MET A 120 13.49 7.40 1.01
#